data_AF-A0A4V2SGT7-F1
#
_entry.id   AF-A0A4V2SGT7-F1
#
_cell.length_a   1.000
_cell.length_b   1.000
_cell.length_c   1.000
_cell.angle_alpha   90.00
_cell.angle_beta   90.00
_cell.angle_gamma   90.00
#
_symmetry.space_group_name_H-M   'P 1'
#
loop_
_entity.id
_entity.type
_entity.pdbx_description
1 polymer ?
#
loop_
_entity_poly.entity_id
_entity_poly.type
_entity_poly.pdbx_seq_one_letter_code
_entity_poly.pdbx_strand_id
1 'polypeptide(L)'
;MKRAVRLITEASLVLPLLAALLPSHAQTLLPEVLVTKAAIPDFEFDWGRNGSLCTSCNYGDGNARFVFSDPANKLWLGYVDHQTGAFYPADGHGVLLDTGASAATDFGNGPEWIVTPEGSGVMYTKYDMSKPKKAANAGIAMARQVNGAWSAGWLPNPMQRQSPDGTKNFDDGDVRFSYFDQRTNLVYWRSLLTPDVERSLPISDGRKGIARRWVAGTRKVIYATQAKGSDGVLRDQVFLYDTDTAKKEQLTFEPSSKLGAFMWRAPEFGNDWVFFTVADRTKLLVYRKLADAKGVQRWTVIKTVNTPAQVPYIWSPEQFTHNGKSYVFFQLSSSSVFNDTSVPNQLAITGIDPLRANFRMLTNDPATPRVRIDPEYYITARGPYIYYTRIIPSNATRPPANDGVWRVDTGLGPPLVSKSAAMPSSGS
;
A
#
# COMPACT_ATOMS: atom_id res chain seq x y z
N MET A 1 6.26 14.31 83.24
CA MET A 1 5.83 14.18 81.82
C MET A 1 6.74 15.03 80.93
N LYS A 2 7.80 14.45 80.34
CA LYS A 2 8.56 15.05 79.24
C LYS A 2 8.98 13.89 78.33
N ARG A 3 8.40 13.80 77.13
CA ARG A 3 8.70 12.78 76.12
C ARG A 3 9.89 13.24 75.28
N ALA A 4 10.89 12.38 75.15
CA ALA A 4 12.01 12.53 74.24
C ALA A 4 11.56 12.18 72.81
N VAL A 5 11.86 13.05 71.85
CA VAL A 5 11.66 12.85 70.42
C VAL A 5 12.94 12.25 69.84
N ARG A 6 12.81 11.10 69.17
CA ARG A 6 13.91 10.37 68.52
C ARG A 6 13.86 10.73 67.02
N LEU A 7 14.85 11.50 66.55
CA LEU A 7 15.06 11.76 65.13
C LEU A 7 15.71 10.52 64.49
N ILE A 8 15.06 9.98 63.47
CA ILE A 8 15.62 8.94 62.57
C ILE A 8 16.02 9.65 61.28
N THR A 9 17.31 9.66 61.00
CA THR A 9 17.91 10.16 59.76
C THR A 9 17.90 9.02 58.73
N GLU A 10 17.07 9.11 57.70
CA GLU A 10 17.08 8.18 56.56
C GLU A 10 18.16 8.62 55.55
N ALA A 11 19.19 7.80 55.41
CA ALA A 11 20.20 7.95 54.37
C ALA A 11 19.64 7.38 53.05
N SER A 12 19.33 8.26 52.10
CA SER A 12 18.96 7.88 50.73
C SER A 12 20.19 7.40 49.96
N LEU A 13 20.27 6.09 49.70
CA LEU A 13 21.26 5.49 48.81
C LEU A 13 20.87 5.80 47.35
N VAL A 14 21.61 6.71 46.70
CA VAL A 14 21.54 6.91 45.24
C VAL A 14 22.41 5.82 44.60
N LEU A 15 21.78 4.75 44.11
CA LEU A 15 22.46 3.77 43.25
C LEU A 15 22.63 4.36 41.84
N PRO A 16 23.85 4.44 41.30
CA PRO A 16 24.04 4.79 39.90
C PRO A 16 23.53 3.63 39.04
N LEU A 17 22.48 3.87 38.27
CA LEU A 17 22.00 2.93 37.27
C LEU A 17 23.08 2.84 36.17
N LEU A 18 23.97 1.85 36.27
CA LEU A 18 24.87 1.49 35.17
C LEU A 18 23.99 1.05 33.98
N ALA A 19 23.82 1.95 33.01
CA ALA A 19 23.27 1.60 31.71
C ALA A 19 24.24 0.61 31.04
N ALA A 20 23.95 -0.68 31.16
CA ALA A 20 24.66 -1.70 30.41
C ALA A 20 24.45 -1.43 28.91
N LEU A 21 25.51 -0.95 28.25
CA LEU A 21 25.59 -0.86 26.79
C LEU A 21 25.56 -2.29 26.25
N LEU A 22 24.36 -2.80 25.96
CA LEU A 22 24.21 -4.03 25.21
C LEU A 22 24.82 -3.80 23.82
N PRO A 23 25.69 -4.72 23.33
CA PRO A 23 26.24 -4.59 21.99
C PRO A 23 25.08 -4.56 20.98
N SER A 24 25.02 -3.49 20.19
CA SER A 24 24.08 -3.42 19.07
C SER A 24 24.46 -4.52 18.10
N HIS A 25 23.68 -5.60 18.07
CA HIS A 25 23.90 -6.66 17.09
C HIS A 25 23.64 -6.04 15.72
N ALA A 26 24.68 -5.97 14.90
CA ALA A 26 24.57 -5.49 13.53
C ALA A 26 23.50 -6.33 12.83
N GLN A 27 22.45 -5.67 12.35
CA GLN A 27 21.34 -6.35 11.71
C GLN A 27 21.83 -7.01 10.42
N THR A 28 21.82 -8.34 10.33
CA THR A 28 22.11 -9.03 9.08
C THR A 28 21.02 -8.71 8.06
N LEU A 29 21.43 -8.23 6.89
CA LEU A 29 20.55 -7.96 5.77
C LEU A 29 20.50 -9.18 4.86
N LEU A 30 19.30 -9.54 4.43
CA LEU A 30 19.12 -10.59 3.44
C LEU A 30 19.38 -10.01 2.04
N PRO A 31 19.92 -10.80 1.10
CA PRO A 31 20.30 -10.30 -0.21
C PRO A 31 19.07 -9.86 -1.01
N GLU A 32 19.27 -8.82 -1.82
CA GLU A 32 18.35 -8.48 -2.90
C GLU A 32 18.51 -9.51 -4.03
N VAL A 33 17.40 -10.06 -4.52
CA VAL A 33 17.39 -11.08 -5.57
C VAL A 33 16.73 -10.52 -6.81
N LEU A 34 17.43 -10.59 -7.94
CA LEU A 34 16.88 -10.23 -9.25
C LEU A 34 15.75 -11.19 -9.61
N VAL A 35 14.58 -10.64 -9.93
CA VAL A 35 13.42 -11.40 -10.41
C VAL A 35 13.40 -11.38 -11.94
N THR A 36 13.57 -10.20 -12.52
CA THR A 36 13.63 -10.04 -13.99
C THR A 36 14.41 -8.79 -14.41
N LYS A 37 15.02 -8.83 -15.59
CA LYS A 37 15.62 -7.65 -16.25
C LYS A 37 14.63 -6.84 -17.08
N ALA A 38 13.41 -7.32 -17.26
CA ALA A 38 12.36 -6.57 -17.96
C ALA A 38 12.10 -5.22 -17.28
N ALA A 39 11.75 -4.22 -18.09
CA ALA A 39 11.37 -2.89 -17.59
C ALA A 39 9.89 -2.91 -17.23
N ILE A 40 9.61 -3.23 -15.97
CA ILE A 40 8.26 -3.22 -15.40
C ILE A 40 8.27 -2.09 -14.36
N PRO A 41 7.80 -0.87 -14.69
CA PRO A 41 7.96 0.30 -13.82
C PRO A 41 7.11 0.20 -12.55
N ASP A 42 5.92 -0.38 -12.69
CA ASP A 42 4.90 -0.56 -11.65
C ASP A 42 4.14 -1.85 -11.97
N PHE A 43 3.73 -2.59 -10.95
CA PHE A 43 3.00 -3.84 -11.08
C PHE A 43 2.22 -4.12 -9.81
N GLU A 44 1.05 -4.75 -9.94
CA GLU A 44 0.18 -5.04 -8.79
C GLU A 44 -0.07 -6.55 -8.69
N PHE A 45 0.05 -7.10 -7.48
CA PHE A 45 -0.27 -8.51 -7.24
C PHE A 45 -1.76 -8.73 -6.99
N ASP A 46 -2.29 -9.83 -7.54
CA ASP A 46 -3.64 -10.29 -7.27
C ASP A 46 -3.77 -10.79 -5.81
N TRP A 47 -4.98 -11.12 -5.38
CA TRP A 47 -5.29 -11.46 -3.98
C TRP A 47 -4.55 -12.69 -3.42
N GLY A 48 -3.94 -13.53 -4.26
CA GLY A 48 -3.00 -14.57 -3.83
C GLY A 48 -1.81 -14.02 -3.04
N ARG A 49 -1.55 -12.70 -3.12
CA ARG A 49 -0.51 -12.00 -2.37
C ARG A 49 -0.56 -12.20 -0.86
N ASN A 50 -1.71 -12.56 -0.29
CA ASN A 50 -1.87 -12.84 1.14
C ASN A 50 -1.46 -14.27 1.53
N GLY A 51 -0.85 -15.04 0.62
CA GLY A 51 -0.33 -16.39 0.89
C GLY A 51 -1.37 -17.50 0.81
N SER A 52 -2.62 -17.15 0.49
CA SER A 52 -3.71 -18.11 0.25
C SER A 52 -3.73 -18.49 -1.22
N LEU A 53 -2.93 -19.49 -1.61
CA LEU A 53 -2.90 -19.98 -2.99
C LEU A 53 -4.22 -20.67 -3.34
N CYS A 54 -4.84 -20.26 -4.44
CA CYS A 54 -5.99 -20.93 -5.03
C CYS A 54 -5.71 -21.18 -6.51
N THR A 55 -5.42 -22.42 -6.88
CA THR A 55 -5.10 -22.81 -8.26
C THR A 55 -6.36 -23.01 -9.12
N SER A 56 -7.51 -23.30 -8.51
CA SER A 56 -8.78 -23.49 -9.21
C SER A 56 -9.60 -22.19 -9.39
N CYS A 57 -9.23 -21.13 -8.69
CA CYS A 57 -9.90 -19.83 -8.80
C CYS A 57 -9.66 -19.21 -10.19
N ASN A 58 -10.47 -18.19 -10.54
CA ASN A 58 -10.34 -17.46 -11.81
C ASN A 58 -10.36 -18.40 -13.03
N TYR A 59 -11.37 -19.28 -13.09
CA TYR A 59 -11.53 -20.26 -14.17
C TYR A 59 -10.32 -21.20 -14.36
N GLY A 60 -9.60 -21.50 -13.27
CA GLY A 60 -8.39 -22.34 -13.30
C GLY A 60 -7.09 -21.60 -13.61
N ASP A 61 -7.14 -20.27 -13.78
CA ASP A 61 -5.96 -19.41 -13.96
C ASP A 61 -5.21 -19.15 -12.65
N GLY A 62 -5.84 -19.50 -11.53
CA GLY A 62 -5.34 -19.31 -10.19
C GLY A 62 -5.28 -17.84 -9.76
N ASN A 63 -4.63 -17.56 -8.63
CA ASN A 63 -4.55 -16.22 -8.04
C ASN A 63 -3.11 -15.74 -7.75
N ALA A 64 -2.12 -16.53 -8.16
CA ALA A 64 -0.69 -16.21 -8.06
C ALA A 64 -0.25 -15.38 -9.27
N ARG A 65 -0.83 -14.18 -9.39
CA ARG A 65 -0.77 -13.35 -10.61
C ARG A 65 -0.37 -11.93 -10.27
N PHE A 66 0.14 -11.21 -11.26
CA PHE A 66 0.34 -9.77 -11.21
C PHE A 66 0.00 -9.13 -12.54
N VAL A 67 -0.20 -7.82 -12.53
CA VAL A 67 -0.53 -7.05 -13.73
C VAL A 67 0.37 -5.84 -13.86
N PHE A 68 0.74 -5.48 -15.08
CA PHE A 68 1.48 -4.25 -15.36
C PHE A 68 1.20 -3.72 -16.77
N SER A 69 1.51 -2.45 -16.98
CA SER A 69 1.54 -1.81 -18.29
C SER A 69 2.99 -1.65 -18.76
N ASP A 70 3.31 -2.12 -19.96
CA ASP A 70 4.66 -1.95 -20.53
C ASP A 70 4.85 -0.58 -21.23
N PRO A 71 6.09 -0.18 -21.57
CA PRO A 71 6.35 1.05 -22.33
C PRO A 71 5.74 1.07 -23.75
N ALA A 72 5.32 -0.08 -24.28
CA ALA A 72 4.62 -0.18 -25.57
C ALA A 72 3.09 -0.04 -25.43
N ASN A 73 2.61 0.36 -24.24
CA ASN A 73 1.19 0.51 -23.89
C ASN A 73 0.40 -0.80 -24.00
N LYS A 74 1.01 -1.93 -23.67
CA LYS A 74 0.32 -3.21 -23.54
C LYS A 74 0.07 -3.51 -22.08
N LEU A 75 -1.12 -4.02 -21.79
CA LEU A 75 -1.51 -4.52 -20.47
C LEU A 75 -1.19 -6.02 -20.41
N TRP A 76 -0.33 -6.41 -19.49
CA TRP A 76 0.12 -7.79 -19.34
C TRP A 76 -0.31 -8.36 -18.00
N LEU A 77 -0.78 -9.61 -18.03
CA LEU A 77 -0.89 -10.48 -16.88
C LEU A 77 0.38 -11.35 -16.80
N GLY A 78 1.06 -11.32 -15.67
CA GLY A 78 2.16 -12.22 -15.33
C GLY A 78 1.79 -13.15 -14.17
N TYR A 79 2.61 -14.18 -13.95
CA TYR A 79 2.43 -15.13 -12.85
C TYR A 79 3.61 -15.12 -11.91
N VAL A 80 3.36 -15.40 -10.63
CA VAL A 80 4.39 -15.65 -9.63
C VAL A 80 4.35 -17.11 -9.23
N ASP A 81 5.48 -17.79 -9.32
CA ASP A 81 5.62 -19.11 -8.73
C ASP A 81 5.50 -18.99 -7.20
N HIS A 82 4.40 -19.51 -6.64
CA HIS A 82 4.14 -19.44 -5.20
C HIS A 82 5.18 -20.17 -4.35
N GLN A 83 5.95 -21.12 -4.90
CA GLN A 83 6.98 -21.84 -4.16
C GLN A 83 8.30 -21.06 -4.07
N THR A 84 8.66 -20.36 -5.14
CA THR A 84 9.98 -19.71 -5.25
C THR A 84 9.91 -18.20 -5.18
N GLY A 85 8.78 -17.60 -5.56
CA GLY A 85 8.60 -16.15 -5.76
C GLY A 85 9.16 -15.64 -7.10
N ALA A 86 9.52 -16.51 -8.04
CA ALA A 86 9.98 -16.09 -9.36
C ALA A 86 8.81 -15.69 -10.27
N PHE A 87 9.05 -14.81 -11.23
CA PHE A 87 8.08 -14.52 -12.29
C PHE A 87 8.09 -15.62 -13.36
N TYR A 88 6.92 -15.93 -13.89
CA TYR A 88 6.73 -16.85 -15.00
C TYR A 88 5.70 -16.27 -16.00
N PRO A 89 6.05 -16.08 -17.29
CA PRO A 89 7.41 -16.16 -17.84
C PRO A 89 8.36 -15.18 -17.14
N ALA A 90 9.68 -15.40 -17.29
CA ALA A 90 10.69 -14.65 -16.54
C ALA A 90 10.69 -13.15 -16.83
N ASP A 91 10.15 -12.69 -17.95
CA ASP A 91 9.97 -11.27 -18.28
C ASP A 91 8.62 -10.70 -17.82
N GLY A 92 7.78 -11.51 -17.19
CA GLY A 92 6.43 -11.15 -16.74
C GLY A 92 5.36 -11.11 -17.85
N HIS A 93 5.72 -11.24 -19.12
CA HIS A 93 4.80 -11.09 -20.26
C HIS A 93 4.01 -12.37 -20.53
N GLY A 94 3.16 -12.77 -19.58
CA GLY A 94 2.38 -14.02 -19.66
C GLY A 94 1.23 -13.93 -20.66
N VAL A 95 0.18 -13.17 -20.33
CA VAL A 95 -1.01 -13.01 -21.18
C VAL A 95 -1.21 -11.54 -21.51
N LEU A 96 -1.35 -11.22 -22.80
CA LEU A 96 -1.73 -9.89 -23.25
C LEU A 96 -3.23 -9.68 -22.98
N LEU A 97 -3.55 -8.78 -22.06
CA LEU A 97 -4.93 -8.48 -21.68
C LEU A 97 -5.56 -7.41 -22.59
N ASP A 98 -4.82 -6.37 -22.92
CA ASP A 98 -5.26 -5.30 -23.81
C ASP A 98 -4.07 -4.49 -24.37
N THR A 99 -4.35 -3.61 -25.32
CA THR A 99 -3.45 -2.60 -25.87
C THR A 99 -3.98 -1.19 -25.59
N GLY A 100 -3.07 -0.21 -25.65
CA GLY A 100 -3.36 1.17 -25.32
C GLY A 100 -3.35 1.48 -23.82
N ALA A 101 -2.96 0.56 -22.94
CA ALA A 101 -2.85 0.86 -21.50
C ALA A 101 -1.78 1.94 -21.25
N SER A 102 -2.10 2.97 -20.46
CA SER A 102 -1.12 4.01 -20.13
C SER A 102 -0.02 3.45 -19.24
N ALA A 103 1.19 4.00 -19.35
CA ALA A 103 2.24 3.68 -18.39
C ALA A 103 1.87 4.28 -17.01
N ALA A 104 2.25 3.61 -15.93
CA ALA A 104 2.04 4.13 -14.57
C ALA A 104 2.65 5.52 -14.35
N THR A 105 3.76 5.82 -15.04
CA THR A 105 4.45 7.12 -15.02
C THR A 105 3.62 8.27 -15.58
N ASP A 106 2.59 7.99 -16.39
CA ASP A 106 1.78 9.03 -17.04
C ASP A 106 0.76 9.65 -16.06
N PHE A 107 0.22 8.83 -15.14
CA PHE A 107 -0.88 9.22 -14.26
C PHE A 107 -0.65 8.88 -12.77
N GLY A 108 0.58 8.46 -12.43
CA GLY A 108 1.02 8.19 -11.06
C GLY A 108 0.48 6.90 -10.44
N ASN A 109 -0.23 6.07 -11.22
CA ASN A 109 -0.72 4.76 -10.81
C ASN A 109 -0.88 3.87 -12.05
N GLY A 110 -0.44 2.62 -11.96
CA GLY A 110 -0.61 1.61 -12.98
C GLY A 110 -1.99 0.91 -12.92
N PRO A 111 -2.10 -0.26 -13.58
CA PRO A 111 -3.28 -1.11 -13.50
C PRO A 111 -3.50 -1.67 -12.09
N GLU A 112 -4.75 -1.69 -11.65
CA GLU A 112 -5.16 -2.09 -10.30
C GLU A 112 -6.10 -3.28 -10.35
N TRP A 113 -5.94 -4.21 -9.41
CA TRP A 113 -6.87 -5.32 -9.27
C TRP A 113 -8.23 -4.86 -8.73
N ILE A 114 -9.29 -5.46 -9.23
CA ILE A 114 -10.62 -5.36 -8.63
C ILE A 114 -11.15 -6.77 -8.40
N VAL A 115 -11.85 -6.97 -7.30
CA VAL A 115 -12.45 -8.26 -6.99
C VAL A 115 -13.93 -8.20 -7.35
N THR A 116 -14.39 -9.20 -8.11
CA THR A 116 -15.81 -9.39 -8.47
C THR A 116 -16.27 -10.79 -8.04
N PRO A 117 -17.58 -11.03 -7.90
CA PRO A 117 -18.11 -12.37 -7.62
C PRO A 117 -17.65 -13.44 -8.63
N GLU A 118 -17.36 -13.05 -9.89
CA GLU A 118 -16.90 -13.94 -10.94
C GLU A 118 -15.37 -14.18 -10.94
N GLY A 119 -14.63 -13.52 -10.07
CA GLY A 119 -13.17 -13.56 -9.98
C GLY A 119 -12.51 -12.18 -10.02
N SER A 120 -11.19 -12.14 -10.09
CA SER A 120 -10.46 -10.87 -10.17
C SER A 120 -10.51 -10.30 -11.59
N GLY A 121 -10.73 -8.99 -11.68
CA GLY A 121 -10.51 -8.18 -12.88
C GLY A 121 -9.40 -7.15 -12.67
N VAL A 122 -9.06 -6.43 -13.72
CA VAL A 122 -8.06 -5.36 -13.72
C VAL A 122 -8.72 -4.09 -14.21
N MET A 123 -8.63 -3.01 -13.44
CA MET A 123 -8.96 -1.67 -13.89
C MET A 123 -7.70 -0.89 -14.22
N TYR A 124 -7.75 -0.09 -15.27
CA TYR A 124 -6.58 0.64 -15.72
C TYR A 124 -6.96 1.87 -16.53
N THR A 125 -5.99 2.77 -16.70
CA THR A 125 -6.13 3.89 -17.61
C THR A 125 -5.68 3.47 -19.00
N LYS A 126 -6.47 3.78 -20.03
CA LYS A 126 -6.25 3.43 -21.43
C LYS A 126 -6.23 4.69 -22.28
N TYR A 127 -5.42 4.72 -23.32
CA TYR A 127 -5.41 5.75 -24.36
C TYR A 127 -6.34 5.38 -25.52
N ASP A 128 -7.02 6.39 -26.06
CA ASP A 128 -7.57 6.32 -27.42
C ASP A 128 -6.41 6.38 -28.42
N MET A 129 -6.02 5.22 -28.94
CA MET A 129 -4.84 5.06 -29.79
C MET A 129 -4.98 5.72 -31.16
N SER A 130 -6.17 6.18 -31.56
CA SER A 130 -6.35 7.00 -32.77
C SER A 130 -6.06 8.49 -32.53
N LYS A 131 -5.69 8.88 -31.32
CA LYS A 131 -5.43 10.28 -30.92
C LYS A 131 -4.07 10.40 -30.22
N PRO A 132 -3.53 11.62 -30.06
CA PRO A 132 -2.31 11.83 -29.28
C PRO A 132 -2.46 11.32 -27.84
N LYS A 133 -1.41 10.70 -27.30
CA LYS A 133 -1.34 10.20 -25.92
C LYS A 133 -1.25 11.37 -24.94
N LYS A 134 -2.40 11.89 -24.54
CA LYS A 134 -2.55 12.99 -23.56
C LYS A 134 -3.73 12.71 -22.64
N ALA A 135 -3.74 13.33 -21.47
CA ALA A 135 -4.80 13.17 -20.47
C ALA A 135 -6.23 13.33 -21.04
N ALA A 136 -6.43 14.26 -21.97
CA ALA A 136 -7.71 14.52 -22.62
C ALA A 136 -8.24 13.34 -23.48
N ASN A 137 -7.36 12.42 -23.88
CA ASN A 137 -7.62 11.26 -24.74
C ASN A 137 -7.38 9.92 -24.01
N ALA A 138 -7.13 9.96 -22.70
CA ALA A 138 -7.05 8.78 -21.86
C ALA A 138 -8.39 8.56 -21.16
N GLY A 139 -8.70 7.35 -20.71
CA GLY A 139 -9.91 7.04 -19.98
C GLY A 139 -9.81 5.77 -19.16
N ILE A 140 -10.87 5.41 -18.46
CA ILE A 140 -10.94 4.18 -17.66
C ILE A 140 -11.41 2.98 -18.48
N ALA A 141 -10.70 1.87 -18.32
CA ALA A 141 -11.01 0.58 -18.95
C ALA A 141 -10.90 -0.55 -17.91
N MET A 142 -11.46 -1.71 -18.26
CA MET A 142 -11.41 -2.91 -17.43
C MET A 142 -11.11 -4.14 -18.29
N ALA A 143 -10.27 -5.03 -17.78
CA ALA A 143 -10.06 -6.38 -18.28
C ALA A 143 -10.58 -7.39 -17.25
N ARG A 144 -11.36 -8.38 -17.67
CA ARG A 144 -11.86 -9.45 -16.80
C ARG A 144 -12.07 -10.74 -17.58
N GLN A 145 -12.10 -11.87 -16.89
CA GLN A 145 -12.49 -13.13 -17.51
C GLN A 145 -14.00 -13.22 -17.67
N VAL A 146 -14.45 -13.69 -18.84
CA VAL A 146 -15.82 -14.07 -19.15
C VAL A 146 -15.76 -15.48 -19.72
N ASN A 147 -16.34 -16.46 -19.02
CA ASN A 147 -16.28 -17.88 -19.40
C ASN A 147 -14.82 -18.37 -19.63
N GLY A 148 -13.90 -17.97 -18.76
CA GLY A 148 -12.47 -18.34 -18.83
C GLY A 148 -11.62 -17.57 -19.84
N ALA A 149 -12.22 -16.75 -20.71
CA ALA A 149 -11.48 -15.91 -21.65
C ALA A 149 -11.37 -14.47 -21.16
N TRP A 150 -10.19 -13.85 -21.27
CA TRP A 150 -10.02 -12.44 -20.97
C TRP A 150 -10.73 -11.57 -22.00
N SER A 151 -11.54 -10.64 -21.51
CA SER A 151 -12.19 -9.58 -22.29
C SER A 151 -11.84 -8.24 -21.69
N ALA A 152 -11.37 -7.32 -22.51
CA ALA A 152 -11.00 -5.97 -22.10
C ALA A 152 -11.72 -4.91 -22.92
N GLY A 153 -12.01 -3.77 -22.31
CA GLY A 153 -12.69 -2.67 -22.98
C GLY A 153 -12.90 -1.44 -22.12
N TRP A 154 -13.37 -0.38 -22.76
CA TRP A 154 -13.74 0.86 -22.10
C TRP A 154 -14.94 0.65 -21.18
N LEU A 155 -14.93 1.33 -20.03
CA LEU A 155 -16.15 1.52 -19.25
C LEU A 155 -17.02 2.63 -19.88
N PRO A 156 -18.33 2.69 -19.58
CA PRO A 156 -19.19 3.78 -20.03
C PRO A 156 -18.64 5.15 -19.65
N ASN A 157 -18.80 6.16 -20.52
CA ASN A 157 -18.26 7.51 -20.31
C ASN A 157 -16.79 7.49 -19.80
N PRO A 158 -15.83 6.95 -20.58
CA PRO A 158 -14.49 6.63 -20.08
C PRO A 158 -13.51 7.80 -20.11
N MET A 159 -13.66 8.72 -21.07
CA MET A 159 -12.62 9.71 -21.43
C MET A 159 -12.35 10.78 -20.37
N GLN A 160 -11.09 11.09 -20.09
CA GLN A 160 -10.64 12.07 -19.09
C GLN A 160 -10.81 11.60 -17.63
N ARG A 161 -10.97 10.28 -17.45
CA ARG A 161 -10.99 9.59 -16.16
C ARG A 161 -9.75 8.70 -16.04
N GLN A 162 -9.06 8.74 -14.91
CA GLN A 162 -7.71 8.18 -14.78
C GLN A 162 -7.44 7.60 -13.40
N SER A 163 -6.35 6.82 -13.33
CA SER A 163 -5.81 6.19 -12.12
C SER A 163 -6.87 5.41 -11.33
N PRO A 164 -7.66 4.51 -11.96
CA PRO A 164 -8.77 3.84 -11.29
C PRO A 164 -8.28 2.91 -10.16
N ASP A 165 -9.08 2.80 -9.09
CA ASP A 165 -8.88 1.83 -8.00
C ASP A 165 -10.23 1.26 -7.57
N GLY A 166 -10.28 -0.04 -7.28
CA GLY A 166 -11.49 -0.83 -7.09
C GLY A 166 -11.64 -1.42 -5.70
N THR A 167 -12.88 -1.74 -5.31
CA THR A 167 -13.18 -2.48 -4.08
C THR A 167 -12.48 -3.84 -4.07
N LYS A 168 -11.94 -4.22 -2.90
CA LYS A 168 -11.27 -5.51 -2.67
C LYS A 168 -12.14 -6.37 -1.74
N ASN A 169 -13.30 -6.83 -2.25
CA ASN A 169 -14.29 -7.60 -1.49
C ASN A 169 -14.93 -8.68 -2.39
N PHE A 170 -14.74 -9.96 -2.06
CA PHE A 170 -15.26 -11.10 -2.83
C PHE A 170 -16.77 -11.25 -2.77
N ASP A 171 -17.35 -10.84 -1.64
CA ASP A 171 -18.78 -10.99 -1.39
C ASP A 171 -19.58 -9.76 -1.86
N ASP A 172 -18.91 -8.84 -2.59
CA ASP A 172 -19.54 -7.61 -3.05
C ASP A 172 -20.28 -7.81 -4.38
N GLY A 173 -21.61 -7.99 -4.30
CA GLY A 173 -22.47 -8.00 -5.49
C GLY A 173 -22.61 -6.64 -6.18
N ASP A 174 -22.16 -5.54 -5.56
CA ASP A 174 -22.18 -4.18 -6.11
C ASP A 174 -20.76 -3.59 -6.03
N VAL A 175 -19.85 -4.20 -6.79
CA VAL A 175 -18.45 -3.78 -6.89
C VAL A 175 -18.34 -2.31 -7.28
N ARG A 176 -17.49 -1.57 -6.57
CA ARG A 176 -17.30 -0.12 -6.78
C ARG A 176 -15.86 0.19 -7.17
N PHE A 177 -15.70 1.29 -7.87
CA PHE A 177 -14.40 1.79 -8.26
C PHE A 177 -14.38 3.31 -8.25
N SER A 178 -13.21 3.88 -8.05
CA SER A 178 -12.98 5.31 -7.98
C SER A 178 -11.90 5.73 -8.96
N TYR A 179 -11.95 6.97 -9.44
CA TYR A 179 -11.00 7.51 -10.42
C TYR A 179 -10.91 9.03 -10.29
N PHE A 180 -9.83 9.59 -10.81
CA PHE A 180 -9.65 11.03 -10.95
C PHE A 180 -10.25 11.54 -12.26
N ASP A 181 -11.07 12.60 -12.20
CA ASP A 181 -11.59 13.29 -13.38
C ASP A 181 -10.75 14.55 -13.66
N GLN A 182 -10.06 14.55 -14.80
CA GLN A 182 -9.18 15.63 -15.23
C GLN A 182 -9.93 16.95 -15.53
N ARG A 183 -11.22 16.89 -15.86
CA ARG A 183 -12.02 18.09 -16.19
C ARG A 183 -12.34 18.91 -14.96
N THR A 184 -12.72 18.21 -13.88
CA THR A 184 -13.17 18.85 -12.66
C THR A 184 -12.07 18.90 -11.60
N ASN A 185 -10.96 18.17 -11.79
CA ASN A 185 -9.92 17.99 -10.78
C ASN A 185 -10.48 17.42 -9.47
N LEU A 186 -11.46 16.51 -9.58
CA LEU A 186 -12.12 15.84 -8.46
C LEU A 186 -11.99 14.33 -8.61
N VAL A 187 -12.21 13.62 -7.51
CA VAL A 187 -12.29 12.15 -7.51
C VAL A 187 -13.76 11.75 -7.44
N TYR A 188 -14.12 10.78 -8.27
CA TYR A 188 -15.45 10.17 -8.28
C TYR A 188 -15.36 8.69 -7.99
N TRP A 189 -16.50 8.09 -7.68
CA TRP A 189 -16.69 6.67 -7.68
C TRP A 189 -17.98 6.30 -8.42
N ARG A 190 -18.01 5.06 -8.92
CA ARG A 190 -19.17 4.42 -9.57
C ARG A 190 -19.31 2.99 -9.09
N SER A 191 -20.49 2.44 -9.33
CA SER A 191 -20.79 1.01 -9.20
C SER A 191 -20.62 0.34 -10.56
N LEU A 192 -20.20 -0.93 -10.59
CA LEU A 192 -20.21 -1.74 -11.81
C LEU A 192 -21.64 -2.14 -12.25
N LEU A 193 -22.63 -2.11 -11.36
CA LEU A 193 -24.05 -2.33 -11.70
C LEU A 193 -24.67 -1.11 -12.38
N THR A 194 -24.25 0.10 -11.99
CA THR A 194 -24.68 1.37 -12.62
C THR A 194 -23.47 2.21 -13.04
N PRO A 195 -22.70 1.76 -14.04
CA PRO A 195 -21.39 2.33 -14.40
C PRO A 195 -21.45 3.70 -15.10
N ASP A 196 -22.65 4.22 -15.35
CA ASP A 196 -22.95 5.54 -15.89
C ASP A 196 -23.26 6.58 -14.80
N VAL A 197 -23.49 6.16 -13.55
CA VAL A 197 -23.83 7.04 -12.42
C VAL A 197 -22.58 7.42 -11.62
N GLU A 198 -22.12 8.67 -11.77
CA GLU A 198 -20.98 9.23 -11.04
C GLU A 198 -21.37 9.80 -9.68
N ARG A 199 -20.58 9.52 -8.64
CA ARG A 199 -20.72 10.12 -7.31
C ARG A 199 -19.38 10.69 -6.87
N SER A 200 -19.36 11.94 -6.39
CA SER A 200 -18.12 12.58 -5.95
C SER A 200 -17.66 12.01 -4.60
N LEU A 201 -16.35 11.75 -4.48
CA LEU A 201 -15.73 11.58 -3.17
C LEU A 201 -15.48 12.96 -2.53
N PRO A 202 -15.74 13.14 -1.22
CA PRO A 202 -15.56 14.43 -0.55
C PRO A 202 -14.09 14.72 -0.24
N ILE A 203 -13.30 14.88 -1.31
CA ILE A 203 -11.88 15.24 -1.34
C ILE A 203 -11.78 16.65 -1.93
N SER A 204 -11.17 17.57 -1.19
CA SER A 204 -11.14 19.00 -1.56
C SER A 204 -10.22 19.32 -2.74
N ASP A 205 -9.20 18.49 -2.97
CA ASP A 205 -8.29 18.59 -4.12
C ASP A 205 -8.06 17.19 -4.69
N GLY A 206 -8.59 16.93 -5.89
CA GLY A 206 -8.49 15.61 -6.51
C GLY A 206 -7.05 15.17 -6.82
N ARG A 207 -6.10 16.11 -6.96
CA ARG A 207 -4.67 15.76 -7.16
C ARG A 207 -4.07 15.08 -5.93
N LYS A 208 -4.55 15.45 -4.74
CA LYS A 208 -4.21 14.78 -3.48
C LYS A 208 -4.98 13.48 -3.29
N GLY A 209 -6.15 13.37 -3.93
CA GLY A 209 -7.01 12.19 -3.88
C GLY A 209 -6.46 10.96 -4.60
N ILE A 210 -5.36 11.07 -5.35
CA ILE A 210 -4.74 9.92 -6.03
C ILE A 210 -4.36 8.83 -5.01
N ALA A 211 -3.95 9.21 -3.79
CA ALA A 211 -3.59 8.28 -2.69
C ALA A 211 -4.79 7.76 -1.87
N ARG A 212 -6.01 7.80 -2.40
CA ARG A 212 -7.18 7.13 -1.81
C ARG A 212 -7.00 5.61 -1.87
N ARG A 213 -7.56 4.89 -0.90
CA ARG A 213 -7.56 3.43 -0.87
C ARG A 213 -8.92 2.90 -0.46
N TRP A 214 -9.40 1.86 -1.14
CA TRP A 214 -10.55 1.09 -0.66
C TRP A 214 -10.17 0.26 0.56
N VAL A 215 -11.03 0.25 1.57
CA VAL A 215 -10.85 -0.57 2.77
C VAL A 215 -11.37 -1.97 2.47
N ALA A 216 -10.44 -2.94 2.42
CA ALA A 216 -10.74 -4.33 2.05
C ALA A 216 -11.90 -4.93 2.86
N GLY A 217 -12.77 -5.70 2.19
CA GLY A 217 -13.98 -6.28 2.79
C GLY A 217 -15.08 -5.27 3.12
N THR A 218 -14.98 -4.02 2.64
CA THR A 218 -15.99 -2.99 2.83
C THR A 218 -16.18 -2.17 1.55
N ARG A 219 -17.20 -1.30 1.54
CA ARG A 219 -17.37 -0.25 0.52
C ARG A 219 -16.95 1.12 1.04
N LYS A 220 -15.92 1.17 1.88
CA LYS A 220 -15.39 2.43 2.43
C LYS A 220 -14.11 2.83 1.73
N VAL A 221 -13.91 4.14 1.61
CA VAL A 221 -12.68 4.74 1.07
C VAL A 221 -12.00 5.51 2.18
N ILE A 222 -10.73 5.20 2.43
CA ILE A 222 -9.86 5.97 3.32
C ILE A 222 -8.96 6.89 2.48
N TYR A 223 -8.81 8.14 2.90
CA TYR A 223 -8.05 9.14 2.16
C TYR A 223 -7.60 10.29 3.07
N ALA A 224 -6.66 11.10 2.59
CA ALA A 224 -6.25 12.34 3.24
C ALA A 224 -6.77 13.57 2.46
N THR A 225 -7.33 14.56 3.15
CA THR A 225 -7.76 15.83 2.56
C THR A 225 -7.65 16.97 3.57
N GLN A 226 -7.67 18.21 3.10
CA GLN A 226 -7.57 19.38 3.96
C GLN A 226 -8.72 19.47 4.97
N ALA A 227 -8.35 19.72 6.23
CA ALA A 227 -9.25 20.05 7.32
C ALA A 227 -8.68 21.22 8.12
N LYS A 228 -9.57 22.07 8.66
CA LYS A 228 -9.17 23.18 9.53
C LYS A 228 -8.97 22.65 10.95
N GLY A 229 -7.75 22.78 11.47
CA GLY A 229 -7.45 22.45 12.86
C GLY A 229 -8.13 23.38 13.86
N SER A 230 -8.08 23.05 15.15
CA SER A 230 -8.57 23.91 16.22
C SER A 230 -7.80 25.24 16.32
N ASP A 231 -6.56 25.26 15.85
CA ASP A 231 -5.71 26.43 15.68
C ASP A 231 -6.03 27.26 14.42
N GLY A 232 -7.03 26.84 13.65
CA GLY A 232 -7.45 27.51 12.43
C GLY A 232 -6.60 27.24 11.19
N VAL A 233 -5.52 26.45 11.31
CA VAL A 233 -4.61 26.15 10.20
C VAL A 233 -5.13 24.95 9.39
N LEU A 234 -5.12 25.08 8.06
CA LEU A 234 -5.49 24.00 7.15
C LEU A 234 -4.34 22.99 7.04
N ARG A 235 -4.64 21.71 7.31
CA ARG A 235 -3.70 20.59 7.17
C ARG A 235 -4.42 19.39 6.58
N ASP A 236 -3.70 18.52 5.87
CA ASP A 236 -4.30 17.27 5.42
C ASP A 236 -4.52 16.36 6.64
N GLN A 237 -5.73 15.82 6.77
CA GLN A 237 -6.15 14.87 7.81
C GLN A 237 -6.77 13.65 7.16
N VAL A 238 -6.76 12.51 7.86
CA VAL A 238 -7.33 11.26 7.36
C VAL A 238 -8.83 11.23 7.59
N PHE A 239 -9.57 10.81 6.57
CA PHE A 239 -11.01 10.61 6.61
C PHE A 239 -11.38 9.21 6.12
N LEU A 240 -12.51 8.71 6.61
CA LEU A 240 -13.19 7.53 6.10
C LEU A 240 -14.53 7.96 5.49
N TYR A 241 -14.79 7.56 4.26
CA TYR A 241 -16.06 7.78 3.58
C TYR A 241 -16.75 6.46 3.30
N ASP A 242 -18.00 6.37 3.70
CA ASP A 242 -18.87 5.22 3.48
C ASP A 242 -19.73 5.46 2.24
N THR A 243 -19.50 4.67 1.18
CA THR A 243 -20.15 4.90 -0.12
C THR A 243 -21.62 4.43 -0.13
N ASP A 244 -22.05 3.61 0.85
CA ASP A 244 -23.46 3.21 0.99
C ASP A 244 -24.29 4.34 1.63
N THR A 245 -23.74 4.99 2.65
CA THR A 245 -24.47 5.99 3.45
C THR A 245 -24.10 7.44 3.13
N ALA A 246 -23.08 7.65 2.30
CA ALA A 246 -22.44 8.94 2.02
C ALA A 246 -21.92 9.67 3.28
N LYS A 247 -21.72 8.95 4.40
CA LYS A 247 -21.20 9.52 5.64
C LYS A 247 -19.68 9.63 5.59
N LYS A 248 -19.17 10.74 6.12
CA LYS A 248 -17.73 11.02 6.27
C LYS A 248 -17.36 11.11 7.75
N GLU A 249 -16.34 10.37 8.18
CA GLU A 249 -15.73 10.42 9.52
C GLU A 249 -14.32 10.98 9.41
N GLN A 250 -13.97 12.00 10.20
CA GLN A 250 -12.56 12.43 10.36
C GLN A 250 -11.88 11.54 11.39
N LEU A 251 -10.72 10.98 11.05
CA LEU A 251 -10.02 10.02 11.90
C LEU A 251 -8.85 10.66 12.67
N THR A 252 -8.23 11.72 12.14
CA THR A 252 -7.06 12.38 12.76
C THR A 252 -7.33 13.85 13.03
N PHE A 253 -6.71 14.38 14.09
CA PHE A 253 -6.96 15.75 14.58
C PHE A 253 -5.68 16.47 15.02
N GLU A 254 -4.53 15.80 15.01
CA GLU A 254 -3.25 16.29 15.49
C GLU A 254 -2.63 17.33 14.53
N PRO A 255 -1.81 18.27 15.03
CA PRO A 255 -1.30 19.43 14.28
C PRO A 255 -0.14 19.08 13.32
N SER A 256 -0.21 17.93 12.65
CA SER A 256 0.70 17.52 11.56
C SER A 256 -0.11 17.17 10.31
N SER A 257 0.47 17.42 9.14
CA SER A 257 -0.16 17.07 7.87
C SER A 257 -0.02 15.57 7.62
N LYS A 258 -1.13 14.91 7.32
CA LYS A 258 -1.19 13.47 7.04
C LYS A 258 -1.14 13.21 5.54
N LEU A 259 -0.50 12.10 5.15
CA LEU A 259 -0.30 11.70 3.76
C LEU A 259 -0.57 10.22 3.61
N GLY A 260 -1.52 9.89 2.72
CA GLY A 260 -1.97 8.51 2.49
C GLY A 260 -2.55 7.86 3.76
N ALA A 261 -3.29 6.78 3.58
CA ALA A 261 -3.66 5.91 4.67
C ALA A 261 -4.12 4.55 4.15
N PHE A 262 -3.85 3.51 4.94
CA PHE A 262 -4.40 2.17 4.72
C PHE A 262 -5.07 1.73 6.00
N MET A 263 -6.26 1.13 5.87
CA MET A 263 -7.04 0.61 6.99
C MET A 263 -7.31 -0.88 6.76
N TRP A 264 -7.11 -1.67 7.81
CA TRP A 264 -7.30 -3.12 7.78
C TRP A 264 -7.69 -3.64 9.17
N ARG A 265 -8.09 -4.90 9.24
CA ARG A 265 -8.33 -5.60 10.50
C ARG A 265 -7.03 -6.23 10.99
N ALA A 266 -6.55 -5.82 12.17
CA ALA A 266 -5.31 -6.34 12.73
C ALA A 266 -5.56 -7.62 13.57
N PRO A 267 -5.02 -8.79 13.19
CA PRO A 267 -5.26 -10.03 13.92
C PRO A 267 -4.78 -9.97 15.37
N GLU A 268 -3.65 -9.31 15.64
CA GLU A 268 -3.09 -9.17 16.99
C GLU A 268 -3.94 -8.31 17.94
N PHE A 269 -4.94 -7.60 17.41
CA PHE A 269 -5.90 -6.81 18.17
C PHE A 269 -7.32 -7.36 18.06
N GLY A 270 -7.47 -8.68 17.88
CA GLY A 270 -8.78 -9.32 17.82
C GLY A 270 -9.57 -8.95 16.55
N ASN A 271 -8.88 -8.65 15.45
CA ASN A 271 -9.46 -8.17 14.19
C ASN A 271 -10.19 -6.82 14.27
N ASP A 272 -9.81 -5.99 15.25
CA ASP A 272 -10.18 -4.58 15.29
C ASP A 272 -9.61 -3.81 14.09
N TRP A 273 -10.32 -2.77 13.68
CA TRP A 273 -9.83 -1.84 12.67
C TRP A 273 -8.66 -1.02 13.20
N VAL A 274 -7.58 -1.05 12.44
CA VAL A 274 -6.44 -0.15 12.57
C VAL A 274 -6.21 0.56 11.25
N PHE A 275 -5.50 1.68 11.31
CA PHE A 275 -4.95 2.29 10.10
C PHE A 275 -3.58 2.87 10.38
N PHE A 276 -2.76 3.03 9.34
CA PHE A 276 -1.57 3.86 9.43
C PHE A 276 -1.70 5.09 8.53
N THR A 277 -0.91 6.12 8.81
CA THR A 277 -0.68 7.26 7.92
C THR A 277 0.74 7.79 8.11
N VAL A 278 1.22 8.61 7.18
CA VAL A 278 2.51 9.30 7.29
C VAL A 278 2.28 10.75 7.69
N ALA A 279 2.82 11.17 8.82
CA ALA A 279 2.80 12.55 9.28
C ALA A 279 4.05 13.30 8.79
N ASP A 280 3.83 14.45 8.14
CA ASP A 280 4.85 15.37 7.64
C ASP A 280 5.96 14.71 6.82
N ARG A 281 5.65 13.59 6.14
CA ARG A 281 6.59 12.68 5.45
C ARG A 281 7.69 12.04 6.30
N THR A 282 7.73 12.27 7.61
CA THR A 282 8.88 11.89 8.47
C THR A 282 8.53 10.93 9.60
N LYS A 283 7.24 10.62 9.78
CA LYS A 283 6.77 9.74 10.84
C LYS A 283 5.67 8.83 10.32
N LEU A 284 5.79 7.54 10.61
CA LEU A 284 4.68 6.61 10.45
C LEU A 284 3.88 6.58 11.76
N LEU A 285 2.58 6.80 11.68
CA LEU A 285 1.66 6.74 12.81
C LEU A 285 0.68 5.60 12.59
N VAL A 286 0.52 4.73 13.59
CA VAL A 286 -0.50 3.67 13.58
C VAL A 286 -1.57 4.00 14.61
N TYR A 287 -2.82 3.91 14.18
CA TYR A 287 -4.00 4.25 14.94
C TYR A 287 -4.87 3.02 15.20
N ARG A 288 -5.49 2.99 16.38
CA ARG A 288 -6.57 2.06 16.74
C ARG A 288 -7.69 2.83 17.44
N LYS A 289 -8.93 2.39 17.28
CA LYS A 289 -10.06 2.96 18.00
C LYS A 289 -10.09 2.40 19.43
N LEU A 290 -9.89 3.26 20.42
CA LEU A 290 -9.80 2.92 21.84
C LEU A 290 -10.70 3.83 22.66
N ALA A 291 -11.23 3.33 23.77
CA ALA A 291 -11.96 4.14 24.73
C ALA A 291 -11.01 5.12 25.45
N ASP A 292 -11.40 6.39 25.52
CA ASP A 292 -10.74 7.38 26.38
C ASP A 292 -11.09 7.16 27.87
N ALA A 293 -10.58 8.02 28.75
CA ALA A 293 -10.84 7.95 30.20
C ALA A 293 -12.33 8.07 30.59
N LYS A 294 -13.20 8.51 29.65
CA LYS A 294 -14.65 8.62 29.82
C LYS A 294 -15.41 7.50 29.09
N GLY A 295 -14.71 6.50 28.56
CA GLY A 295 -15.29 5.41 27.79
C GLY A 295 -15.65 5.76 26.34
N VAL A 296 -15.33 6.98 25.87
CA VAL A 296 -15.67 7.40 24.50
C VAL A 296 -14.64 6.84 23.52
N GLN A 297 -15.11 6.14 22.50
CA GLN A 297 -14.26 5.54 21.46
C GLN A 297 -13.63 6.61 20.57
N ARG A 298 -12.30 6.68 20.55
CA ARG A 298 -11.51 7.62 19.74
C ARG A 298 -10.38 6.91 19.00
N TRP A 299 -10.10 7.37 17.78
CA TRP A 299 -8.89 6.99 17.09
C TRP A 299 -7.68 7.54 17.85
N THR A 300 -6.84 6.62 18.33
CA THR A 300 -5.70 6.91 19.19
C THR A 300 -4.45 6.36 18.52
N VAL A 301 -3.37 7.16 18.49
CA VAL A 301 -2.06 6.68 18.07
C VAL A 301 -1.59 5.62 19.04
N ILE A 302 -1.40 4.39 18.57
CA ILE A 302 -0.86 3.28 19.34
C ILE A 302 0.63 3.08 19.08
N LYS A 303 1.13 3.54 17.93
CA LYS A 303 2.54 3.43 17.58
C LYS A 303 3.00 4.61 16.74
N THR A 304 4.20 5.09 17.05
CA THR A 304 4.93 6.08 16.26
C THR A 304 6.27 5.50 15.86
N VAL A 305 6.60 5.58 14.58
CA VAL A 305 7.94 5.27 14.06
C VAL A 305 8.53 6.56 13.48
N ASN A 306 9.65 6.99 14.06
CA ASN A 306 10.40 8.14 13.57
C ASN A 306 11.47 7.66 12.58
N THR A 307 11.64 8.39 11.49
CA THR A 307 12.74 8.16 10.55
C THR A 307 14.06 8.74 11.06
N PRO A 308 15.22 8.16 10.70
CA PRO A 308 16.52 8.74 10.99
C PRO A 308 16.76 10.00 10.14
N ALA A 309 17.57 10.93 10.66
CA ALA A 309 17.82 12.22 10.01
C ALA A 309 18.49 12.10 8.63
N GLN A 310 19.24 11.02 8.38
CA GLN A 310 19.95 10.78 7.13
C GLN A 310 19.03 10.37 5.98
N VAL A 311 17.91 9.72 6.28
CA VAL A 311 16.87 9.31 5.31
C VAL A 311 15.49 9.61 5.89
N PRO A 312 15.13 10.91 6.05
CA PRO A 312 13.99 11.30 6.85
C PRO A 312 12.65 11.13 6.13
N TYR A 313 12.61 10.87 4.82
CA TYR A 313 11.36 10.87 4.07
C TYR A 313 10.84 9.46 3.82
N ILE A 314 9.57 9.23 4.18
CA ILE A 314 8.82 8.00 3.94
C ILE A 314 8.07 8.10 2.60
N TRP A 315 8.24 7.10 1.74
CA TRP A 315 7.53 6.95 0.47
C TRP A 315 6.93 5.55 0.30
N SER A 316 5.88 5.45 -0.53
CA SER A 316 5.12 4.23 -0.84
C SER A 316 4.96 3.26 0.35
N PRO A 317 4.36 3.71 1.48
CA PRO A 317 4.08 2.80 2.58
C PRO A 317 2.88 1.91 2.24
N GLU A 318 2.99 0.63 2.58
CA GLU A 318 2.02 -0.42 2.29
C GLU A 318 1.92 -1.35 3.52
N GLN A 319 0.81 -2.08 3.67
CA GLN A 319 0.63 -3.03 4.77
C GLN A 319 0.30 -4.44 4.31
N PHE A 320 0.68 -5.41 5.13
CA PHE A 320 0.21 -6.79 5.00
C PHE A 320 0.08 -7.46 6.37
N THR A 321 -0.71 -8.52 6.41
CA THR A 321 -0.80 -9.43 7.56
C THR A 321 -0.10 -10.75 7.25
N HIS A 322 0.70 -11.25 8.18
CA HIS A 322 1.36 -12.55 8.07
C HIS A 322 1.45 -13.19 9.46
N ASN A 323 1.16 -14.50 9.56
CA ASN A 323 1.26 -15.27 10.79
C ASN A 323 0.61 -14.60 12.03
N GLY A 324 -0.59 -14.03 11.84
CA GLY A 324 -1.36 -13.39 12.92
C GLY A 324 -0.81 -12.05 13.40
N LYS A 325 0.06 -11.41 12.61
CA LYS A 325 0.64 -10.09 12.88
C LYS A 325 0.52 -9.18 11.67
N SER A 326 0.45 -7.88 11.91
CA SER A 326 0.41 -6.86 10.87
C SER A 326 1.76 -6.17 10.74
N TYR A 327 2.13 -5.86 9.49
CA TYR A 327 3.37 -5.23 9.12
C TYR A 327 3.11 -4.06 8.18
N VAL A 328 3.95 -3.03 8.29
CA VAL A 328 4.00 -1.91 7.34
C VAL A 328 5.42 -1.86 6.79
N PHE A 329 5.55 -1.88 5.47
CA PHE A 329 6.82 -1.65 4.78
C PHE A 329 6.75 -0.35 4.01
N PHE A 330 7.91 0.26 3.77
CA PHE A 330 8.00 1.58 3.17
C PHE A 330 9.41 1.86 2.65
N GLN A 331 9.51 2.86 1.78
CA GLN A 331 10.78 3.43 1.35
C GLN A 331 11.25 4.52 2.32
N LEU A 332 12.57 4.63 2.48
CA LEU A 332 13.27 5.71 3.19
C LEU A 332 14.22 6.42 2.23
N SER A 333 14.11 7.75 2.14
CA SER A 333 14.93 8.57 1.24
C SER A 333 15.45 9.83 1.94
N SER A 334 16.59 10.32 1.47
CA SER A 334 17.08 11.67 1.81
C SER A 334 16.42 12.77 0.96
N SER A 335 15.74 12.41 -0.13
CA SER A 335 15.01 13.35 -0.98
C SER A 335 13.56 13.54 -0.52
N SER A 336 13.14 14.81 -0.46
CA SER A 336 11.75 15.22 -0.21
C SER A 336 10.88 15.18 -1.46
N VAL A 337 11.47 14.87 -2.62
CA VAL A 337 10.79 14.77 -3.90
C VAL A 337 10.39 13.32 -4.16
N PHE A 338 9.08 13.11 -4.38
CA PHE A 338 8.56 11.81 -4.81
C PHE A 338 9.16 11.44 -6.17
N ASN A 339 9.65 10.21 -6.31
CA ASN A 339 10.27 9.70 -7.55
C ASN A 339 11.57 10.41 -7.98
N ASP A 340 12.32 10.97 -7.04
CA ASP A 340 13.68 11.45 -7.33
C ASP A 340 14.60 10.28 -7.70
N THR A 341 14.79 10.08 -9.00
CA THR A 341 15.61 8.98 -9.54
C THR A 341 17.12 9.22 -9.40
N SER A 342 17.54 10.37 -8.87
CA SER A 342 18.97 10.68 -8.67
C SER A 342 19.45 10.32 -7.26
N VAL A 343 18.53 10.15 -6.32
CA VAL A 343 18.84 9.91 -4.91
C VAL A 343 18.54 8.45 -4.55
N PRO A 344 19.56 7.64 -4.22
CA PRO A 344 19.37 6.29 -3.69
C PRO A 344 18.48 6.31 -2.44
N ASN A 345 17.59 5.33 -2.35
CA ASN A 345 16.70 5.15 -1.21
C ASN A 345 16.87 3.74 -0.63
N GLN A 346 16.13 3.41 0.42
CA GLN A 346 16.17 2.09 1.05
C GLN A 346 14.76 1.59 1.36
N LEU A 347 14.60 0.29 1.55
CA LEU A 347 13.36 -0.30 2.05
C LEU A 347 13.49 -0.64 3.54
N ALA A 348 12.41 -0.46 4.27
CA ALA A 348 12.28 -0.81 5.68
C ALA A 348 10.92 -1.45 5.98
N ILE A 349 10.85 -2.17 7.09
CA ILE A 349 9.62 -2.82 7.58
C ILE A 349 9.49 -2.66 9.09
N THR A 350 8.25 -2.52 9.58
CA THR A 350 7.93 -2.50 10.99
C THR A 350 6.65 -3.29 11.26
N GLY A 351 6.55 -3.95 12.42
CA GLY A 351 5.26 -4.46 12.91
C GLY A 351 4.41 -3.33 13.50
N ILE A 352 3.20 -3.62 13.99
CA ILE A 352 2.36 -2.58 14.65
C ILE A 352 2.28 -2.68 16.18
N ASP A 353 3.15 -3.49 16.79
CA ASP A 353 3.24 -3.63 18.25
C ASP A 353 3.54 -2.26 18.93
N PRO A 354 2.64 -1.75 19.80
CA PRO A 354 2.80 -0.44 20.44
C PRO A 354 4.02 -0.38 21.37
N LEU A 355 4.53 -1.52 21.85
CA LEU A 355 5.68 -1.57 22.74
C LEU A 355 7.02 -1.47 21.99
N ARG A 356 7.00 -1.41 20.66
CA ARG A 356 8.18 -1.39 19.81
C ARG A 356 8.11 -0.25 18.81
N ALA A 357 8.89 0.81 19.03
CA ALA A 357 8.94 1.98 18.14
C ALA A 357 9.96 1.86 16.97
N ASN A 358 10.63 0.71 16.85
CA ASN A 358 11.67 0.49 15.85
C ASN A 358 11.12 -0.06 14.53
N PHE A 359 11.95 0.03 13.50
CA PHE A 359 11.79 -0.67 12.23
C PHE A 359 13.09 -1.41 11.91
N ARG A 360 13.02 -2.28 10.90
CA ARG A 360 14.13 -3.07 10.40
C ARG A 360 14.42 -2.64 8.97
N MET A 361 15.70 -2.42 8.63
CA MET A 361 16.07 -2.17 7.24
C MET A 361 15.94 -3.47 6.45
N LEU A 362 15.34 -3.42 5.27
CA LEU A 362 15.33 -4.53 4.31
C LEU A 362 16.50 -4.42 3.33
N THR A 363 16.88 -3.20 2.98
CA THR A 363 18.03 -2.90 2.13
C THR A 363 18.88 -1.83 2.79
N ASN A 364 20.20 -1.93 2.65
CA ASN A 364 21.14 -0.90 3.12
C ASN A 364 22.54 -1.18 2.53
N ASP A 365 22.64 -1.30 1.20
CA ASP A 365 23.92 -1.45 0.51
C ASP A 365 24.42 -0.07 0.05
N PRO A 366 25.37 0.57 0.77
CA PRO A 366 25.95 1.83 0.34
C PRO A 366 26.96 1.67 -0.81
N ALA A 367 27.49 0.46 -1.05
CA ALA A 367 28.47 0.21 -2.11
C ALA A 367 27.81 0.17 -3.49
N THR A 368 26.53 -0.23 -3.55
CA THR A 368 25.75 -0.31 -4.79
C THR A 368 24.53 0.62 -4.72
N PRO A 369 24.70 1.94 -4.93
CA PRO A 369 23.59 2.89 -4.83
C PRO A 369 22.50 2.58 -5.86
N ARG A 370 21.27 2.41 -5.39
CA ARG A 370 20.07 2.10 -6.20
C ARG A 370 18.86 2.87 -5.69
N VAL A 371 17.97 3.23 -6.60
CA VAL A 371 16.61 3.69 -6.25
C VAL A 371 15.66 2.51 -6.42
N ARG A 372 14.74 2.38 -5.45
CA ARG A 372 13.72 1.33 -5.36
C ARG A 372 12.36 2.04 -5.42
N ILE A 373 11.54 1.67 -6.38
CA ILE A 373 10.27 2.34 -6.69
C ILE A 373 9.15 1.30 -6.58
N ASP A 374 7.97 1.74 -6.11
CA ASP A 374 6.77 0.91 -5.85
C ASP A 374 7.10 -0.47 -5.29
N PRO A 375 7.50 -0.53 -4.01
CA PRO A 375 7.58 -1.81 -3.36
C PRO A 375 6.18 -2.41 -3.23
N GLU A 376 6.05 -3.67 -3.64
CA GLU A 376 4.85 -4.48 -3.52
C GLU A 376 5.16 -5.77 -2.77
N TYR A 377 4.17 -6.35 -2.08
CA TYR A 377 4.39 -7.61 -1.38
C TYR A 377 3.69 -8.80 -2.03
N TYR A 378 4.31 -9.96 -1.92
CA TYR A 378 3.68 -11.25 -2.20
C TYR A 378 4.17 -12.30 -1.21
N ILE A 379 3.23 -13.02 -0.58
CA ILE A 379 3.51 -14.10 0.36
C ILE A 379 3.58 -15.43 -0.40
N THR A 380 4.78 -16.00 -0.42
CA THR A 380 5.07 -17.32 -1.00
C THR A 380 4.98 -18.42 0.06
N ALA A 381 5.14 -19.67 -0.35
CA ALA A 381 5.33 -20.80 0.55
C ALA A 381 6.55 -20.65 1.47
N ARG A 382 7.53 -19.80 1.11
CA ARG A 382 8.74 -19.52 1.92
C ARG A 382 8.58 -18.32 2.85
N GLY A 383 7.55 -17.51 2.63
CA GLY A 383 7.27 -16.30 3.39
C GLY A 383 7.05 -15.06 2.51
N PRO A 384 6.85 -13.89 3.14
CA PRO A 384 6.64 -12.63 2.45
C PRO A 384 7.93 -12.11 1.82
N TYR A 385 7.86 -11.79 0.53
CA TYR A 385 8.86 -11.00 -0.18
C TYR A 385 8.31 -9.61 -0.50
N ILE A 386 9.19 -8.61 -0.47
CA ILE A 386 8.91 -7.28 -1.02
C ILE A 386 9.59 -7.19 -2.38
N TYR A 387 8.79 -7.10 -3.43
CA TYR A 387 9.19 -6.86 -4.82
C TYR A 387 9.25 -5.36 -5.08
N TYR A 388 10.08 -4.90 -5.99
CA TYR A 388 10.17 -3.49 -6.35
C TYR A 388 10.91 -3.33 -7.67
N THR A 389 10.64 -2.23 -8.36
CA THR A 389 11.44 -1.79 -9.49
C THR A 389 12.74 -1.19 -8.98
N ARG A 390 13.88 -1.67 -9.48
CA ARG A 390 15.20 -1.13 -9.14
C ARG A 390 15.77 -0.38 -10.34
N ILE A 391 16.29 0.81 -10.08
CA ILE A 391 16.97 1.63 -11.09
C ILE A 391 18.37 2.01 -10.65
N ILE A 392 19.27 2.11 -11.62
CA ILE A 392 20.55 2.78 -11.47
C ILE A 392 20.26 4.29 -11.43
N PRO A 393 20.67 5.01 -10.37
CA PRO A 393 20.37 6.41 -10.23
C PRO A 393 20.91 7.26 -11.39
N SER A 394 20.18 8.30 -11.75
CA SER A 394 20.66 9.30 -12.70
C SER A 394 21.80 10.13 -12.12
N ASN A 395 22.59 10.74 -12.99
CA ASN A 395 23.60 11.74 -12.62
C ASN A 395 23.72 12.79 -13.73
N ALA A 396 24.64 13.74 -13.57
CA ALA A 396 24.83 14.84 -14.50
C ALA A 396 25.09 14.41 -15.96
N THR A 397 25.59 13.20 -16.19
CA THR A 397 25.96 12.72 -17.54
C THR A 397 25.14 11.53 -18.02
N ARG A 398 24.31 10.91 -17.17
CA ARG A 398 23.56 9.71 -17.49
C ARG A 398 22.13 9.75 -16.95
N PRO A 399 21.11 9.48 -17.81
CA PRO A 399 19.74 9.33 -17.35
C PRO A 399 19.60 8.11 -16.41
N PRO A 400 18.50 8.00 -15.65
CA PRO A 400 18.27 6.81 -14.85
C PRO A 400 18.12 5.59 -15.78
N ALA A 401 18.61 4.43 -15.34
CA ALA A 401 18.55 3.21 -16.13
C ALA A 401 17.85 2.09 -15.37
N ASN A 402 16.98 1.35 -16.05
CA ASN A 402 16.33 0.17 -15.49
C ASN A 402 17.38 -0.88 -15.08
N ASP A 403 17.29 -1.36 -13.84
CA ASP A 403 18.10 -2.50 -13.34
C ASP A 403 17.26 -3.79 -13.25
N GLY A 404 15.93 -3.67 -13.40
CA GLY A 404 14.97 -4.76 -13.39
C GLY A 404 14.02 -4.74 -12.18
N VAL A 405 13.21 -5.79 -12.06
CA VAL A 405 12.43 -6.06 -10.84
C VAL A 405 13.27 -6.93 -9.92
N TRP A 406 13.33 -6.52 -8.66
CA TRP A 406 14.07 -7.19 -7.59
C TRP A 406 13.10 -7.53 -6.47
N ARG A 407 13.52 -8.42 -5.59
CA ARG A 407 12.82 -8.69 -4.34
C ARG A 407 13.78 -8.85 -3.18
N VAL A 408 13.27 -8.67 -1.97
CA VAL A 408 13.99 -8.94 -0.74
C VAL A 408 13.13 -9.73 0.23
N ASP A 409 13.74 -10.68 0.92
CA ASP A 409 13.09 -11.50 1.94
C ASP A 409 12.83 -10.68 3.22
N THR A 410 11.61 -10.74 3.73
CA THR A 410 11.24 -10.10 4.99
C THR A 410 11.74 -10.84 6.23
N GLY A 411 12.31 -12.03 6.10
CA GLY A 411 12.80 -12.86 7.20
C GLY A 411 11.70 -13.27 8.19
N LEU A 412 10.42 -13.13 7.81
CA LEU A 412 9.28 -13.48 8.65
C LEU A 412 8.92 -14.98 8.60
N GLY A 413 9.65 -15.74 7.78
CA GLY A 413 9.48 -17.18 7.60
C GLY A 413 8.21 -17.55 6.84
N PRO A 414 8.01 -18.85 6.59
CA PRO A 414 6.87 -19.36 5.82
C PRO A 414 5.54 -19.09 6.54
N PRO A 415 4.42 -19.13 5.80
CA PRO A 415 3.10 -19.18 6.42
C PRO A 415 3.05 -20.33 7.42
N LEU A 416 2.63 -20.03 8.65
CA LEU A 416 2.29 -21.07 9.60
C LEU A 416 1.14 -21.86 8.99
N VAL A 417 1.26 -23.19 8.99
CA VAL A 417 0.18 -24.07 8.53
C VAL A 417 -1.02 -23.81 9.44
N SER A 418 -1.91 -22.92 9.02
CA SER A 418 -3.21 -22.80 9.64
C SER A 418 -3.96 -24.07 9.27
N LYS A 419 -4.62 -24.71 10.25
CA LYS A 419 -5.64 -25.72 9.94
C LYS A 419 -6.60 -25.04 8.96
N SER A 420 -6.57 -25.48 7.71
CA SER A 420 -7.24 -24.89 6.55
C SER A 420 -8.45 -24.04 6.95
N ALA A 421 -8.31 -22.72 6.92
CA ALA A 421 -9.48 -21.88 6.79
C ALA A 421 -10.02 -22.20 5.39
N ALA A 422 -11.09 -22.98 5.33
CA ALA A 422 -11.88 -23.10 4.12
C ALA A 422 -12.19 -21.68 3.63
N MET A 423 -12.32 -21.49 2.31
CA MET A 423 -12.94 -20.27 1.80
C MET A 423 -14.20 -19.98 2.63
N PRO A 424 -14.52 -18.70 2.92
CA PRO A 424 -15.89 -18.37 3.29
C PRO A 424 -16.75 -19.03 2.21
N SER A 425 -17.50 -20.05 2.59
CA SER A 425 -18.38 -20.74 1.64
C SER A 425 -19.30 -19.68 1.09
N SER A 426 -19.33 -19.53 -0.24
CA SER A 426 -20.45 -18.89 -0.91
C SER A 426 -21.68 -19.71 -0.53
N GLY A 427 -22.44 -19.23 0.44
CA GLY A 427 -23.77 -19.75 0.73
C GLY A 427 -24.57 -19.61 -0.55
N SER A 428 -24.91 -20.76 -1.15
CA SER A 428 -25.88 -20.89 -2.23
C SER A 428 -27.23 -20.31 -1.84
#